data_AF-A0A660XY12-F1
#
_entry.id   AF-A0A660XY12-F1
#
_cell.length_a   1.000
_cell.length_b   1.000
_cell.length_c   1.000
_cell.angle_alpha   90.00
_cell.angle_beta   90.00
_cell.angle_gamma   90.00
#
_symmetry.space_group_name_H-M   'P 1'
#
loop_
_entity.id
_entity.type
_entity.pdbx_description
1 polymer ?
#
loop_
_entity_poly.entity_id
_entity_poly.type
_entity_poly.pdbx_seq_one_letter_code
_entity_poly.pdbx_strand_id
1 'polypeptide(L)' 'MKHLPLSVPQGKLAAFCRKYHIRRLCLFGSVLRDDFRPDSDIDILVEFDPK' A
#
# COMPACT_ATOMS: atom_id res chain seq x y z
N MET A 1 -2.87 -6.32 16.18
CA MET A 1 -2.30 -5.78 14.92
C MET A 1 -3.13 -6.37 13.78
N LYS A 2 -3.75 -5.56 12.90
CA LYS A 2 -4.51 -6.10 11.77
C LYS A 2 -3.52 -6.69 10.76
N HIS A 3 -3.69 -7.96 10.41
CA HIS A 3 -2.93 -8.58 9.33
C HIS A 3 -3.54 -8.13 8.01
N LEU A 4 -2.74 -7.55 7.10
CA LEU A 4 -3.20 -7.28 5.75
C LEU A 4 -3.38 -8.60 4.99
N PRO A 5 -4.42 -8.74 4.14
CA PRO A 5 -4.61 -9.93 3.31
C PRO A 5 -3.62 -10.02 2.14
N LEU A 6 -2.55 -9.22 2.17
CA LEU A 6 -1.53 -9.11 1.14
C LEU A 6 -0.15 -9.38 1.73
N SER A 7 0.64 -10.19 1.04
CA SER A 7 2.07 -10.32 1.32
C SER A 7 2.82 -9.19 0.62
N VAL A 8 3.25 -8.19 1.40
CA VAL A 8 3.96 -7.01 0.87
C VAL A 8 5.40 -7.00 1.40
N PRO A 9 6.41 -7.29 0.56
CA PRO A 9 7.81 -7.27 0.98
C PRO A 9 8.26 -5.85 1.34
N GLN A 10 8.35 -5.56 2.64
CA GLN A 10 8.59 -4.22 3.16
C GLN A 10 9.87 -3.56 2.60
N GLY A 11 10.95 -4.34 2.45
CA GLY A 11 12.21 -3.83 1.88
C GLY A 11 12.08 -3.37 0.42
N LYS A 12 11.34 -4.11 -0.41
CA LYS A 12 11.09 -3.75 -1.81
C LYS A 12 10.17 -2.52 -1.88
N LEU A 13 9.14 -2.47 -1.04
CA LEU A 13 8.23 -1.31 -0.99
C LEU A 13 8.98 -0.05 -0.55
N ALA A 14 9.84 -0.13 0.47
CA ALA A 14 10.63 1.00 0.93
C ALA A 14 11.62 1.49 -0.15
N ALA A 15 12.25 0.57 -0.89
CA ALA A 15 13.12 0.92 -2.01
C ALA A 15 12.35 1.58 -3.16
N PHE A 16 11.15 1.08 -3.46
CA PHE A 16 10.23 1.70 -4.42
C PHE A 16 9.87 3.13 -3.99
N CYS A 17 9.43 3.32 -2.74
CA CYS A 17 9.08 4.66 -2.25
C CYS A 17 10.24 5.64 -2.35
N ARG A 18 11.47 5.23 -1.98
CA ARG A 18 12.67 6.07 -2.13
C ARG A 18 12.97 6.44 -3.59
N LYS A 19 12.89 5.45 -4.50
CA LYS A 19 13.16 5.67 -5.93
C LYS A 19 12.23 6.72 -6.56
N TYR A 20 10.98 6.78 -6.10
CA TYR A 20 9.94 7.64 -6.66
C TYR A 20 9.59 8.84 -5.75
N HIS A 21 10.43 9.15 -4.75
CA HIS A 21 10.20 10.27 -3.81
C HIS A 21 8.81 10.24 -3.14
N ILE A 22 8.32 9.03 -2.85
CA ILE A 22 7.05 8.82 -2.14
C ILE A 22 7.33 8.98 -0.65
N ARG A 23 6.69 10.00 -0.05
CA ARG A 23 6.74 10.29 1.38
C ARG A 23 5.85 9.34 2.18
N ARG A 24 4.64 9.06 1.68
CA ARG A 24 3.71 8.09 2.29
C ARG A 24 2.99 7.27 1.23
N LEU A 25 2.84 5.98 1.49
CA LEU A 25 2.05 5.05 0.70
C LEU A 25 1.10 4.32 1.66
N CYS A 26 -0.20 4.48 1.44
CA CYS A 26 -1.24 3.92 2.29
C CYS A 26 -2.18 3.03 1.46
N LEU A 27 -2.58 1.91 2.04
CA LEU A 27 -3.68 1.11 1.52
C LEU A 27 -5.00 1.63 2.10
N PHE A 28 -6.04 1.70 1.26
CA PHE A 28 -7.39 2.03 1.70
C PHE A 28 -8.42 1.18 0.94
N GLY A 29 -9.70 1.41 1.19
CA GLY A 29 -10.76 0.72 0.46
C GLY A 29 -10.93 -0.75 0.86
N SER A 30 -11.25 -1.59 -0.13
CA SER A 30 -11.72 -2.97 0.05
C SER A 30 -10.72 -3.85 0.81
N VAL A 31 -9.41 -3.62 0.62
CA VAL A 31 -8.31 -4.40 1.25
C VAL A 31 -8.29 -4.35 2.78
N LEU A 32 -9.01 -3.39 3.39
CA LEU A 32 -9.11 -3.24 4.84
C LEU A 32 -10.36 -3.90 5.43
N ARG A 33 -11.24 -4.42 4.58
CA ARG A 33 -12.52 -5.05 4.94
C ARG A 33 -12.40 -6.58 4.91
N ASP A 34 -13.30 -7.24 5.63
CA ASP A 34 -13.31 -8.71 5.74
C ASP A 34 -13.79 -9.41 4.45
N ASP A 35 -14.39 -8.68 3.52
CA ASP A 35 -14.90 -9.18 2.24
C ASP A 35 -13.92 -8.97 1.07
N PHE A 36 -12.64 -8.71 1.34
CA PHE A 36 -11.60 -8.62 0.32
C PHE A 36 -11.43 -9.97 -0.40
N ARG A 37 -11.49 -9.95 -1.74
CA ARG A 37 -11.42 -11.15 -2.58
C ARG A 37 -10.24 -11.08 -3.56
N PRO A 38 -9.80 -12.20 -4.16
CA PRO A 38 -8.73 -12.19 -5.16
C PRO A 38 -8.99 -11.34 -6.40
N ASP A 39 -10.26 -11.08 -6.74
CA ASP A 39 -10.70 -10.21 -7.84
C ASP A 39 -10.90 -8.74 -7.43
N SER A 40 -10.65 -8.40 -6.17
CA SER A 40 -10.81 -7.03 -5.67
C SER A 40 -9.65 -6.14 -6.12
N ASP A 41 -9.96 -4.90 -6.44
CA ASP A 41 -8.96 -3.87 -6.69
C ASP A 41 -8.16 -3.56 -5.41
N ILE A 42 -6.94 -3.04 -5.60
CA ILE A 42 -6.09 -2.54 -4.51
C ILE A 42 -6.02 -1.02 -4.62
N ASP A 43 -6.72 -0.33 -3.73
CA ASP A 43 -6.71 1.12 -3.67
C ASP A 43 -5.50 1.64 -2.87
N ILE A 44 -4.71 2.51 -3.50
CA ILE A 44 -3.48 3.06 -2.93
C ILE A 44 -3.54 4.59 -2.94
N LEU A 45 -3.28 5.20 -1.78
CA LEU A 45 -3.04 6.63 -1.67
C LEU A 45 -1.53 6.86 -1.64
N VAL A 46 -1.04 7.72 -2.52
CA VAL A 46 0.37 8.11 -2.59
C VAL A 46 0.49 9.59 -2.27
N GLU A 47 1.38 9.89 -1.34
CA GLU A 47 1.79 11.26 -1.04
C GLU A 47 3.27 11.40 -1.37
N PHE A 48 3.57 12.31 -2.28
CA PHE A 48 4.94 12.63 -2.68
C PHE A 48 5.56 13.67 -1.74
N ASP A 49 6.88 13.77 -1.76
CA ASP A 49 7.58 14.91 -1.18
C ASP A 49 7.16 16.18 -1.95
N PRO A 50 6.70 17.25 -1.27
CA PRO A 50 6.33 18.50 -1.93
C PRO A 50 7.52 19.29 -2.52
N LYS A 51 8.75 18.78 -2.40
CA LYS A 51 9.99 19.46 -2.80
C LYS A 51 10.70 18.76 -3.94
#